data_AF-A0A661QMM6-F1
#
_entry.id   AF-A0A661QMM6-F1
#
_cell.length_a   1.000
_cell.length_b   1.000
_cell.length_c   1.000
_cell.angle_alpha   90.00
_cell.angle_beta   90.00
_cell.angle_gamma   90.00
#
_symmetry.space_group_name_H-M   'P 1'
#
loop_
_entity.id
_entity.type
_entity.pdbx_description
1 polymer ?
#
loop_
_entity_poly.entity_id
_entity_poly.type
_entity_poly.pdbx_seq_one_letter_code
_entity_poly.pdbx_strand_id
1 'polypeptide(L)'
;MKKIFFFTTLLIVPLTFGYARNTIAQQNVTPPLLIQQNTIPAVPSPEPGVPPPTGPAGIPGHPLPCPTGIPVVQTIPAQTLLANLPQAVVTTEKLNRLLAPGKIWFMRTPAGESEIKGGLLYQGVVVTVLHFNPLDGSVLPLGINPHEYRSNVQIQSIKSSLSSVIGKLTVLPAAEFIEPEACWSFPVAMDSKIVARLKVYYDGIHVIQNYAANQEMIFYGQ
;
A
#
# COMPACT_ATOMS: atom_id res chain seq x y z
N MET A 1 32.26 -8.80 -66.55
CA MET A 1 31.25 -8.37 -65.55
C MET A 1 31.05 -9.49 -64.54
N LYS A 2 31.59 -9.35 -63.32
CA LYS A 2 31.51 -10.36 -62.23
C LYS A 2 30.36 -9.98 -61.30
N LYS A 3 29.35 -10.86 -61.17
CA LYS A 3 28.27 -10.73 -60.17
C LYS A 3 28.74 -11.41 -58.87
N ILE A 4 28.80 -10.63 -57.80
CA ILE A 4 29.10 -11.10 -56.44
C ILE A 4 27.76 -11.29 -55.73
N PHE A 5 27.44 -12.53 -55.37
CA PHE A 5 26.31 -12.88 -54.51
C PHE A 5 26.79 -12.87 -53.06
N PHE A 6 26.22 -11.98 -52.23
CA PHE A 6 26.36 -12.03 -50.77
C PHE A 6 25.28 -12.95 -50.20
N PHE A 7 25.69 -14.06 -49.59
CA PHE A 7 24.85 -14.91 -48.76
C PHE A 7 24.91 -14.37 -47.32
N THR A 8 23.79 -13.83 -46.82
CA THR A 8 23.64 -13.42 -45.42
C THR A 8 23.07 -14.59 -44.63
N THR A 9 23.91 -15.25 -43.84
CA THR A 9 23.51 -16.34 -42.96
C THR A 9 22.90 -15.79 -41.67
N LEU A 10 21.59 -15.97 -41.49
CA LEU A 10 20.84 -15.60 -40.28
C LEU A 10 21.03 -16.70 -39.22
N LEU A 11 21.76 -16.41 -38.15
CA LEU A 11 21.95 -17.30 -37.01
C LEU A 11 20.80 -17.11 -36.00
N ILE A 12 19.88 -18.08 -35.93
CA ILE A 12 18.81 -18.10 -34.91
C ILE A 12 19.29 -18.97 -33.75
N VAL A 13 19.43 -18.37 -32.56
CA VAL A 13 19.75 -19.07 -31.30
C VAL A 13 18.47 -19.22 -30.48
N PRO A 14 17.97 -20.44 -30.22
CA PRO A 14 16.86 -20.63 -29.30
C PRO A 14 17.37 -20.62 -27.85
N LEU A 15 16.98 -19.61 -27.06
CA LEU A 15 17.13 -19.61 -25.61
C LEU A 15 15.99 -20.41 -24.97
N THR A 16 16.30 -21.60 -24.48
CA THR A 16 15.42 -22.38 -23.60
C THR A 16 15.59 -21.92 -22.16
N PHE A 17 14.62 -21.16 -21.63
CA PHE A 17 14.54 -20.85 -20.20
C PHE A 17 13.87 -22.02 -19.44
N GLY A 18 14.66 -22.70 -18.61
CA GLY A 18 14.15 -23.67 -17.63
C GLY A 18 13.54 -22.95 -16.43
N TYR A 19 12.25 -23.14 -16.20
CA TYR A 19 11.56 -22.66 -15.00
C TYR A 19 11.81 -23.62 -13.83
N ALA A 20 12.64 -23.23 -12.88
CA ALA A 20 12.70 -23.87 -11.57
C ALA A 20 11.53 -23.34 -10.71
N ARG A 21 10.56 -24.21 -10.39
CA ARG A 21 9.49 -23.91 -9.42
C ARG A 21 10.04 -24.07 -8.00
N ASN A 22 10.33 -22.97 -7.32
CA ASN A 22 10.52 -22.99 -5.87
C ASN A 22 9.15 -22.89 -5.19
N THR A 23 8.75 -23.97 -4.53
CA THR A 23 7.58 -24.02 -3.65
C THR A 23 8.03 -23.56 -2.26
N ILE A 24 7.68 -22.34 -1.87
CA ILE A 24 7.87 -21.87 -0.50
C ILE A 24 6.59 -22.19 0.27
N ALA A 25 6.71 -23.03 1.29
CA ALA A 25 5.63 -23.32 2.23
C ALA A 25 5.29 -22.05 3.03
N GLN A 26 4.08 -21.51 2.84
CA GLN A 26 3.55 -20.43 3.65
C GLN A 26 3.19 -20.97 5.04
N GLN A 27 4.02 -20.63 6.02
CA GLN A 27 3.73 -20.90 7.42
C GLN A 27 2.68 -19.88 7.89
N ASN A 28 1.45 -20.35 8.08
CA ASN A 28 0.32 -19.54 8.51
C ASN A 28 0.47 -19.22 10.00
N VAL A 29 1.17 -18.13 10.32
CA VAL A 29 1.25 -17.61 11.69
C VAL A 29 0.25 -16.47 11.80
N THR A 30 -0.87 -16.73 12.47
CA THR A 30 -1.88 -15.72 12.78
C THR A 30 -1.24 -14.62 13.63
N PRO A 31 -1.20 -13.35 13.18
CA PRO A 31 -0.67 -12.28 14.01
C PRO A 31 -1.57 -12.05 15.23
N PRO A 32 -1.01 -11.73 16.40
CA PRO A 32 -1.81 -11.38 17.57
C PRO A 32 -2.62 -10.11 17.30
N LEU A 33 -3.94 -10.20 17.55
CA LEU A 33 -4.86 -9.08 17.50
C LEU A 33 -4.45 -8.03 18.56
N LEU A 34 -3.96 -6.88 18.10
CA LEU A 34 -3.83 -5.68 18.93
C LEU A 34 -5.25 -5.18 19.26
N ILE A 35 -5.68 -5.40 20.50
CA ILE A 35 -6.90 -4.81 21.04
C ILE A 35 -6.67 -3.29 21.12
N GLN A 36 -7.24 -2.55 20.19
CA GLN A 36 -7.30 -1.10 20.23
C GLN A 36 -8.30 -0.70 21.32
N GLN A 37 -7.80 -0.42 22.53
CA GLN A 37 -8.58 0.23 23.57
C GLN A 37 -8.95 1.63 23.07
N ASN A 38 -10.19 1.80 22.60
CA ASN A 38 -10.79 3.12 22.44
C ASN A 38 -10.77 3.80 23.82
N THR A 39 -9.90 4.78 24.00
CA THR A 39 -9.99 5.74 25.09
C THR A 39 -11.27 6.54 24.90
N ILE A 40 -12.30 6.18 25.66
CA ILE A 40 -13.49 7.00 25.87
C ILE A 40 -13.01 8.36 26.41
N PRO A 41 -13.53 9.50 25.91
CA PRO A 41 -13.21 10.81 26.47
C PRO A 41 -13.43 10.82 27.98
N ALA A 42 -12.40 11.23 28.72
CA ALA A 42 -12.47 11.37 30.17
C ALA A 42 -13.62 12.33 30.52
N VAL A 43 -14.64 11.79 31.19
CA VAL A 43 -15.64 12.59 31.89
C VAL A 43 -14.87 13.40 32.96
N PRO A 44 -15.07 14.73 33.06
CA PRO A 44 -14.40 15.52 34.09
C PRO A 44 -14.72 14.97 35.48
N SER A 45 -13.69 14.77 36.31
CA SER A 45 -13.85 14.36 37.70
C SER A 45 -14.77 15.35 38.43
N PRO A 46 -15.82 14.89 39.11
CA PRO A 46 -16.60 15.75 40.00
C PRO A 46 -15.74 16.15 41.22
N GLU A 47 -15.91 17.39 41.66
CA GLU A 47 -15.25 17.92 42.86
C GLU A 47 -15.49 17.04 44.10
N PRO A 48 -14.50 16.88 44.99
CA PRO A 48 -14.68 16.14 46.24
C PRO A 48 -15.72 16.84 47.13
N GLY A 49 -16.89 16.24 47.31
CA GLY A 49 -17.85 16.65 48.36
C GLY A 49 -19.33 16.71 47.99
N VAL A 50 -19.70 16.47 46.73
CA VAL A 50 -21.13 16.48 46.33
C VAL A 50 -21.66 15.04 46.25
N PRO A 51 -22.68 14.66 47.05
CA PRO A 51 -23.30 13.35 46.91
C PRO A 51 -23.95 13.22 45.53
N PRO A 52 -23.84 12.06 44.86
CA PRO A 52 -24.40 11.88 43.53
C PRO A 52 -25.93 12.01 43.58
N PRO A 53 -26.56 12.63 42.56
CA PRO A 53 -28.01 12.66 42.45
C PRO A 53 -28.55 11.24 42.34
N THR A 54 -29.57 10.94 43.14
CA THR A 54 -30.36 9.71 43.09
C THR A 54 -31.00 9.60 41.71
N GLY A 55 -30.42 8.76 40.85
CA GLY A 55 -31.00 8.42 39.55
C GLY A 55 -32.34 7.71 39.71
N PRO A 56 -33.24 7.79 38.71
CA PRO A 56 -34.52 7.11 38.75
C PRO A 56 -34.35 5.59 38.81
N ALA A 57 -35.20 4.97 39.62
CA ALA A 57 -35.22 3.52 39.87
C ALA A 57 -35.26 2.74 38.55
N GLY A 58 -34.26 1.85 38.37
CA GLY A 58 -34.19 0.96 37.23
C GLY A 58 -35.40 0.03 37.17
N ILE A 59 -36.04 -0.03 36.01
CA ILE A 59 -37.07 -1.01 35.69
C ILE A 59 -36.38 -2.39 35.61
N PRO A 60 -36.81 -3.40 36.40
CA PRO A 60 -36.25 -4.74 36.30
C PRO A 60 -36.80 -5.44 35.06
N GLY A 61 -35.91 -5.96 34.21
CA GLY A 61 -36.22 -7.15 33.41
C GLY A 61 -36.34 -7.00 31.90
N HIS A 62 -35.43 -6.31 31.21
CA HIS A 62 -35.17 -6.62 29.80
C HIS A 62 -33.67 -6.94 29.61
N PRO A 63 -33.31 -8.17 29.21
CA PRO A 63 -31.95 -8.45 28.77
C PRO A 63 -31.65 -7.60 27.53
N LEU A 64 -30.61 -6.77 27.62
CA LEU A 64 -30.09 -6.05 26.46
C LEU A 64 -29.70 -7.10 25.39
N PRO A 65 -30.22 -7.01 24.16
CA PRO A 65 -29.77 -7.90 23.10
C PRO A 65 -28.27 -7.67 22.90
N CYS A 66 -27.48 -8.73 23.08
CA CYS A 66 -26.07 -8.73 22.74
C CYS A 66 -25.90 -8.17 21.33
N PRO A 67 -24.97 -7.22 21.08
CA PRO A 67 -24.66 -6.81 19.73
C PRO A 67 -24.04 -8.03 19.03
N THR A 68 -24.87 -8.77 18.32
CA THR A 68 -24.46 -9.83 17.43
C THR A 68 -23.83 -9.11 16.25
N GLY A 69 -22.53 -8.84 16.36
CA GLY A 69 -21.72 -8.35 15.25
C GLY A 69 -21.71 -9.44 14.18
N ILE A 70 -22.70 -9.39 13.28
CA ILE A 70 -22.69 -10.22 12.08
C ILE A 70 -21.60 -9.60 11.19
N PRO A 71 -20.50 -10.32 10.88
CA PRO A 71 -19.64 -9.91 9.79
C PRO A 71 -20.47 -10.04 8.52
N VAL A 72 -20.97 -8.92 8.01
CA VAL A 72 -21.51 -8.88 6.66
C VAL A 72 -20.32 -9.04 5.73
N VAL A 73 -19.97 -10.29 5.41
CA VAL A 73 -19.14 -10.61 4.25
C VAL A 73 -20.00 -10.29 3.04
N GLN A 74 -19.99 -9.01 2.63
CA GLN A 74 -20.59 -8.57 1.38
C GLN A 74 -19.86 -9.29 0.26
N THR A 75 -20.41 -10.42 -0.17
CA THR A 75 -19.83 -11.22 -1.25
C THR A 75 -20.24 -10.53 -2.55
N ILE A 76 -19.36 -9.70 -3.09
CA ILE A 76 -19.58 -9.07 -4.38
C ILE A 76 -19.52 -10.19 -5.43
N PRO A 77 -20.54 -10.34 -6.29
CA PRO A 77 -20.52 -11.38 -7.32
C PRO A 77 -19.29 -11.25 -8.21
N ALA A 78 -18.60 -12.35 -8.48
CA ALA A 78 -17.39 -12.36 -9.31
C ALA A 78 -17.62 -11.72 -10.70
N GLN A 79 -18.82 -11.90 -11.28
CA GLN A 79 -19.20 -11.27 -12.54
C GLN A 79 -19.18 -9.75 -12.46
N THR A 80 -19.66 -9.17 -11.35
CA THR A 80 -19.62 -7.72 -11.12
C THR A 80 -18.18 -7.22 -11.00
N LEU A 81 -17.32 -7.96 -10.29
CA LEU A 81 -15.90 -7.63 -10.18
C LEU A 81 -15.25 -7.61 -11.57
N LEU A 82 -15.38 -8.70 -12.33
CA LEU A 82 -14.78 -8.83 -13.65
C LEU A 82 -15.31 -7.78 -14.65
N ALA A 83 -16.59 -7.40 -14.55
CA ALA A 83 -17.16 -6.35 -15.39
C ALA A 83 -16.54 -4.96 -15.13
N ASN A 84 -16.08 -4.69 -13.91
CA ASN A 84 -15.51 -3.41 -13.52
C ASN A 84 -13.99 -3.32 -13.73
N LEU A 85 -13.31 -4.45 -13.96
CA LEU A 85 -11.85 -4.49 -14.16
C LEU A 85 -11.36 -3.56 -15.29
N PRO A 86 -11.99 -3.50 -16.49
CA PRO A 86 -11.55 -2.58 -17.54
C PRO A 86 -11.62 -1.11 -17.11
N GLN A 87 -12.65 -0.74 -16.34
CA GLN A 87 -12.79 0.61 -15.79
C GLN A 87 -11.68 0.89 -14.76
N ALA A 88 -11.35 -0.08 -13.91
CA ALA A 88 -10.27 0.02 -12.94
C ALA A 88 -8.90 0.23 -13.63
N VAL A 89 -8.64 -0.48 -14.73
CA VAL A 89 -7.42 -0.28 -15.55
C VAL A 89 -7.33 1.16 -16.06
N VAL A 90 -8.39 1.68 -16.67
CA VAL A 90 -8.45 3.06 -17.20
C VAL A 90 -8.25 4.08 -16.08
N THR A 91 -8.87 3.86 -14.92
CA THR A 91 -8.71 4.71 -13.74
C THR A 91 -7.26 4.73 -13.26
N THR A 92 -6.62 3.57 -13.13
CA THR A 92 -5.22 3.50 -12.68
C THR A 92 -4.24 4.12 -13.69
N GLU A 93 -4.48 3.95 -14.99
CA GLU A 93 -3.66 4.60 -16.03
C GLU A 93 -3.74 6.13 -15.97
N LYS A 94 -4.95 6.67 -15.77
CA LYS A 94 -5.16 8.11 -15.56
C LYS A 94 -4.50 8.57 -14.27
N LEU A 95 -4.67 7.80 -13.19
CA LEU A 95 -4.08 8.08 -11.89
C LEU A 95 -2.56 8.22 -11.97
N ASN A 96 -1.86 7.33 -12.70
CA ASN A 96 -0.40 7.38 -12.84
C ASN A 96 0.12 8.75 -13.33
N ARG A 97 -0.65 9.42 -14.19
CA ARG A 97 -0.30 10.76 -14.73
C ARG A 97 -0.61 11.90 -13.77
N LEU A 98 -1.45 11.65 -12.77
CA LEU A 98 -1.92 12.63 -11.79
C LEU A 98 -1.21 12.48 -10.44
N LEU A 99 -0.29 11.51 -10.31
CA LEU A 99 0.49 11.32 -9.10
C LEU A 99 1.41 12.53 -8.89
N ALA A 100 1.39 13.05 -7.66
CA ALA A 100 2.27 14.12 -7.22
C ALA A 100 3.26 13.59 -6.16
N PRO A 101 4.47 14.17 -6.08
CA PRO A 101 5.41 13.82 -5.01
C PRO A 101 4.86 14.30 -3.67
N GLY A 102 4.81 13.40 -2.70
CA GLY A 102 4.49 13.70 -1.31
C GLY A 102 5.71 14.03 -0.47
N LYS A 103 5.51 14.03 0.85
CA LYS A 103 6.62 14.18 1.79
C LYS A 103 7.42 12.90 1.89
N ILE A 104 8.64 13.05 2.41
CA ILE A 104 9.54 11.95 2.72
C ILE A 104 9.66 11.85 4.22
N TRP A 105 9.68 10.64 4.75
CA TRP A 105 9.85 10.40 6.17
C TRP A 105 10.81 9.25 6.44
N PHE A 106 11.43 9.33 7.62
CA PHE A 106 12.32 8.32 8.16
C PHE A 106 11.63 7.64 9.31
N MET A 107 11.74 6.32 9.37
CA MET A 107 11.28 5.54 10.52
C MET A 107 12.39 4.59 10.98
N ARG A 108 12.25 4.15 12.22
CA ARG A 108 12.98 2.99 12.72
C ARG A 108 12.03 1.85 12.96
N THR A 109 12.36 0.70 12.42
CA THR A 109 11.67 -0.56 12.71
C THR A 109 11.94 -0.98 14.16
N PRO A 110 11.16 -1.93 14.72
CA PRO A 110 11.36 -2.40 16.09
C PRO A 110 12.75 -2.98 16.38
N ALA A 111 13.40 -3.59 15.39
CA ALA A 111 14.76 -4.11 15.53
C ALA A 111 15.84 -3.03 15.32
N GLY A 112 15.44 -1.80 14.97
CA GLY A 112 16.31 -0.63 14.89
C GLY A 112 16.82 -0.30 13.49
N GLU A 113 16.41 -1.07 12.48
CA GLU A 113 16.70 -0.75 11.07
C GLU A 113 16.07 0.61 10.69
N SER A 114 16.76 1.33 9.82
CA SER A 114 16.32 2.61 9.27
C SER A 114 15.53 2.37 8.00
N GLU A 115 14.32 2.90 7.95
CA GLU A 115 13.45 2.85 6.79
C GLU A 115 13.22 4.26 6.27
N ILE A 116 13.29 4.44 4.95
CA ILE A 116 12.99 5.70 4.30
C ILE A 116 11.82 5.48 3.35
N LYS A 117 10.79 6.30 3.50
CA LYS A 117 9.56 6.22 2.72
C LYS A 117 9.27 7.55 2.04
N GLY A 118 8.75 7.50 0.82
CA GLY A 118 8.22 8.65 0.11
C GLY A 118 6.80 8.39 -0.35
N GLY A 119 5.89 9.32 -0.03
CA GLY A 119 4.49 9.21 -0.41
C GLY A 119 4.27 9.63 -1.86
N LEU A 120 3.42 8.91 -2.58
CA LEU A 120 2.83 9.38 -3.83
C LEU A 120 1.40 9.83 -3.57
N LEU A 121 1.12 11.08 -3.94
CA LEU A 121 -0.14 11.74 -3.64
C LEU A 121 -1.09 11.74 -4.82
N TYR A 122 -2.37 11.62 -4.52
CA TYR A 122 -3.46 11.96 -5.42
C TYR A 122 -4.48 12.78 -4.63
N GLN A 123 -4.90 13.93 -5.15
CA GLN A 123 -5.81 14.85 -4.44
C GLN A 123 -5.36 15.19 -3.00
N GLY A 124 -4.05 15.28 -2.76
CA GLY A 124 -3.47 15.64 -1.47
C GLY A 124 -3.38 14.50 -0.44
N VAL A 125 -3.83 13.28 -0.77
CA VAL A 125 -3.73 12.10 0.12
C VAL A 125 -2.75 11.07 -0.43
N VAL A 126 -2.08 10.34 0.46
CA VAL A 126 -1.15 9.26 0.07
C VAL A 126 -1.94 8.09 -0.49
N VAL A 127 -1.71 7.75 -1.75
CA VAL A 127 -2.31 6.56 -2.39
C VAL A 127 -1.36 5.38 -2.42
N THR A 128 -0.06 5.63 -2.47
CA THR A 128 0.96 4.58 -2.40
C THR A 128 2.28 5.12 -1.88
N VAL A 129 3.19 4.22 -1.51
CA VAL A 129 4.48 4.53 -0.90
C VAL A 129 5.59 3.90 -1.71
N LEU A 130 6.65 4.65 -1.91
CA LEU A 130 7.93 4.16 -2.39
C LEU A 130 8.87 4.00 -1.20
N HIS A 131 9.57 2.87 -1.17
CA HIS A 131 10.62 2.61 -0.19
C HIS A 131 11.96 2.97 -0.81
N PHE A 132 12.82 3.62 -0.03
CA PHE A 132 14.15 4.02 -0.46
C PHE A 132 15.21 3.29 0.36
N ASN A 133 16.31 2.93 -0.30
CA ASN A 133 17.46 2.33 0.33
C ASN A 133 18.16 3.37 1.23
N PRO A 134 18.33 3.10 2.53
CA PRO A 134 18.96 4.05 3.47
C PRO A 134 20.46 4.27 3.23
N LEU A 135 21.11 3.46 2.39
CA LEU A 135 22.53 3.61 2.05
C LEU A 135 22.76 4.61 0.91
N ASP A 136 22.00 4.49 -0.17
CA ASP A 136 22.25 5.20 -1.43
C ASP A 136 21.06 6.05 -1.91
N GLY A 137 19.89 5.92 -1.30
CA GLY A 137 18.69 6.67 -1.66
C GLY A 137 18.02 6.17 -2.95
N SER A 138 18.39 4.98 -3.44
CA SER A 138 17.72 4.33 -4.57
C SER A 138 16.34 3.79 -4.17
N VAL A 139 15.42 3.68 -5.13
CA VAL A 139 14.10 3.08 -4.88
C VAL A 139 14.24 1.56 -4.78
N LEU A 140 13.67 1.00 -3.72
CA LEU A 140 13.66 -0.44 -3.46
C LEU A 140 12.48 -1.12 -4.15
N PRO A 141 12.65 -2.37 -4.60
CA PRO A 141 11.52 -3.22 -4.94
C PRO A 141 10.58 -3.40 -3.74
N LEU A 142 9.30 -3.52 -4.05
CA LEU A 142 8.25 -3.71 -3.06
C LEU A 142 8.53 -4.98 -2.23
N GLY A 143 8.47 -4.84 -0.90
CA GLY A 143 8.70 -5.93 0.04
C GLY A 143 10.17 -6.16 0.42
N ILE A 144 11.13 -5.42 -0.17
CA ILE A 144 12.53 -5.48 0.25
C ILE A 144 12.78 -4.43 1.34
N ASN A 145 13.27 -4.90 2.48
CA ASN A 145 13.67 -4.07 3.62
C ASN A 145 15.13 -4.35 3.97
N PRO A 146 16.08 -3.47 3.59
CA PRO A 146 17.49 -3.61 3.97
C PRO A 146 17.68 -3.52 5.48
N HIS A 147 18.56 -4.37 6.03
CA HIS A 147 18.89 -4.38 7.46
C HIS A 147 19.99 -3.37 7.78
N GLU A 148 19.64 -2.09 7.72
CA GLU A 148 20.61 -0.99 7.85
C GLU A 148 20.27 -0.10 9.03
N TYR A 149 21.19 0.05 9.99
CA TYR A 149 20.92 0.77 11.25
C TYR A 149 21.26 2.27 11.17
N ARG A 150 21.90 2.71 10.08
CA ARG A 150 22.29 4.11 9.86
C ARG A 150 21.96 4.52 8.43
N SER A 151 21.27 5.65 8.29
CA SER A 151 21.08 6.30 7.00
C SER A 151 22.22 7.28 6.74
N ASN A 152 22.88 7.15 5.59
CA ASN A 152 23.89 8.10 5.13
C ASN A 152 23.33 9.08 4.08
N VAL A 153 22.04 8.96 3.76
CA VAL A 153 21.40 9.71 2.68
C VAL A 153 20.80 11.00 3.21
N GLN A 154 21.06 12.11 2.50
CA GLN A 154 20.47 13.40 2.81
C GLN A 154 19.02 13.45 2.31
N ILE A 155 18.08 13.88 3.16
CA ILE A 155 16.65 13.92 2.77
C ILE A 155 16.40 14.72 1.48
N GLN A 156 17.17 15.79 1.24
CA GLN A 156 17.00 16.65 0.07
C GLN A 156 17.34 15.93 -1.24
N SER A 157 18.31 15.01 -1.24
CA SER A 157 18.61 14.21 -2.43
C SER A 157 17.49 13.22 -2.74
N ILE A 158 16.83 12.69 -1.71
CA ILE A 158 15.68 11.80 -1.90
C ILE A 158 14.46 12.59 -2.39
N LYS A 159 14.25 13.82 -1.89
CA LYS A 159 13.18 14.71 -2.35
C LYS A 159 13.31 15.04 -3.83
N SER A 160 14.51 15.38 -4.29
CA SER A 160 14.75 15.63 -5.71
C SER A 160 14.61 14.35 -6.54
N SER A 161 15.08 13.22 -6.02
CA SER A 161 14.92 11.90 -6.64
C SER A 161 13.45 11.51 -6.81
N LEU A 162 12.60 11.71 -5.78
CA LEU A 162 11.18 11.36 -5.80
C LEU A 162 10.43 11.99 -6.98
N SER A 163 10.68 13.28 -7.24
CA SER A 163 10.10 13.98 -8.38
C SER A 163 10.53 13.39 -9.73
N SER A 164 11.80 12.97 -9.85
CA SER A 164 12.31 12.30 -11.07
C SER A 164 11.75 10.89 -11.23
N VAL A 165 11.59 10.16 -10.12
CA VAL A 165 11.08 8.78 -10.08
C VAL A 165 9.65 8.71 -10.62
N ILE A 166 8.77 9.65 -10.25
CA ILE A 166 7.37 9.64 -10.68
C ILE A 166 7.24 9.59 -12.20
N GLY A 167 8.07 10.34 -12.93
CA GLY A 167 8.06 10.33 -14.40
C GLY A 167 8.50 9.01 -15.03
N LYS A 168 9.09 8.09 -14.26
CA LYS A 168 9.53 6.76 -14.71
C LYS A 168 8.57 5.65 -14.29
N LEU A 169 7.59 5.94 -13.45
CA LEU A 169 6.65 4.92 -12.95
C LEU A 169 5.72 4.48 -14.07
N THR A 170 5.61 3.16 -14.23
CA THR A 170 4.71 2.53 -15.18
C THR A 170 3.78 1.59 -14.43
N VAL A 171 2.47 1.82 -14.53
CA VAL A 171 1.47 0.88 -14.02
C VAL A 171 1.42 -0.32 -14.95
N LEU A 172 1.52 -1.52 -14.40
CA LEU A 172 1.39 -2.75 -15.18
C LEU A 172 -0.08 -3.11 -15.35
N PRO A 173 -0.49 -3.66 -16.52
CA PRO A 173 -1.86 -4.10 -16.79
C PRO A 173 -2.15 -5.47 -16.13
N ALA A 174 -1.74 -5.63 -14.88
CA ALA A 174 -2.01 -6.79 -14.05
C ALA A 174 -2.78 -6.32 -12.83
N ALA A 175 -3.89 -6.97 -12.50
CA ALA A 175 -4.70 -6.63 -11.35
C ALA A 175 -4.92 -7.86 -10.48
N GLU A 176 -4.74 -7.68 -9.17
CA GLU A 176 -5.11 -8.66 -8.16
C GLU A 176 -6.29 -8.10 -7.36
N PHE A 177 -7.35 -8.89 -7.16
CA PHE A 177 -8.44 -8.48 -6.27
C PHE A 177 -8.08 -8.82 -4.83
N ILE A 178 -8.13 -7.84 -3.92
CA ILE A 178 -7.76 -7.98 -2.52
C ILE A 178 -8.99 -7.90 -1.63
N GLU A 179 -9.22 -8.97 -0.87
CA GLU A 179 -10.17 -9.04 0.25
C GLU A 179 -9.42 -8.92 1.59
N PRO A 180 -10.00 -8.31 2.64
CA PRO A 180 -11.40 -7.85 2.76
C PRO A 180 -11.64 -6.41 2.24
N GLU A 181 -10.63 -5.74 1.68
CA GLU A 181 -10.73 -4.33 1.25
C GLU A 181 -11.63 -4.10 0.02
N ALA A 182 -12.05 -5.17 -0.66
CA ALA A 182 -12.87 -5.15 -1.87
C ALA A 182 -12.30 -4.21 -2.95
N CYS A 183 -11.03 -4.42 -3.31
CA CYS A 183 -10.30 -3.53 -4.21
C CYS A 183 -9.43 -4.28 -5.23
N TRP A 184 -9.20 -3.64 -6.37
CA TRP A 184 -8.21 -4.01 -7.35
C TRP A 184 -6.86 -3.39 -7.01
N SER A 185 -5.83 -4.22 -6.92
CA SER A 185 -4.44 -3.80 -6.73
C SER A 185 -3.65 -3.94 -8.02
N PHE A 186 -3.04 -2.83 -8.44
CA PHE A 186 -2.23 -2.72 -9.64
C PHE A 186 -0.76 -2.52 -9.26
N PRO A 187 0.17 -3.37 -9.73
CA PRO A 187 1.58 -3.18 -9.49
C PRO A 187 2.10 -1.98 -10.30
N VAL A 188 2.92 -1.17 -9.64
CA VAL A 188 3.64 -0.06 -10.26
C VAL A 188 5.10 -0.48 -10.39
N ALA A 189 5.61 -0.41 -11.61
CA ALA A 189 6.96 -0.80 -11.96
C ALA A 189 7.86 0.40 -12.28
N MET A 190 9.15 0.24 -11.99
CA MET A 190 10.24 1.13 -12.39
C MET A 190 11.47 0.26 -12.66
N ASP A 191 12.16 0.49 -13.78
CA ASP A 191 13.41 -0.21 -14.14
C ASP A 191 13.32 -1.75 -14.00
N SER A 192 12.24 -2.34 -14.51
CA SER A 192 11.95 -3.80 -14.45
C SER A 192 11.68 -4.37 -13.04
N LYS A 193 11.37 -3.52 -12.05
CA LYS A 193 11.06 -3.91 -10.67
C LYS A 193 9.70 -3.39 -10.27
N ILE A 194 8.90 -4.16 -9.53
CA ILE A 194 7.68 -3.66 -8.89
C ILE A 194 8.11 -2.89 -7.64
N VAL A 195 7.78 -1.61 -7.56
CA VAL A 195 8.22 -0.70 -6.48
C VAL A 195 7.08 -0.27 -5.57
N ALA A 196 5.83 -0.34 -6.07
CA ALA A 196 4.64 0.08 -5.34
C ALA A 196 3.40 -0.65 -5.85
N ARG A 197 2.26 -0.42 -5.19
CA ARG A 197 0.93 -0.88 -5.63
C ARG A 197 -0.06 0.27 -5.53
N LEU A 198 -0.89 0.46 -6.56
CA LEU A 198 -2.05 1.35 -6.52
C LEU A 198 -3.31 0.51 -6.25
N LYS A 199 -4.24 1.06 -5.49
CA LYS A 199 -5.51 0.41 -5.16
C LYS A 199 -6.68 1.22 -5.71
N VAL A 200 -7.60 0.53 -6.38
CA VAL A 200 -8.86 1.09 -6.88
C VAL A 200 -9.99 0.22 -6.34
N TYR A 201 -11.07 0.83 -5.89
CA TYR A 201 -12.23 0.14 -5.33
C TYR A 201 -12.88 -0.80 -6.36
N TYR A 202 -13.71 -1.75 -5.90
CA TYR A 202 -14.31 -2.77 -6.77
C TYR A 202 -15.17 -2.22 -7.90
N ASP A 203 -15.63 -0.96 -7.80
CA ASP A 203 -16.36 -0.25 -8.86
C ASP A 203 -15.47 0.23 -10.01
N GLY A 204 -14.15 0.16 -9.84
CA GLY A 204 -13.17 0.57 -10.84
C GLY A 204 -13.02 2.09 -11.01
N ILE A 205 -13.64 2.91 -10.17
CA ILE A 205 -13.64 4.37 -10.30
C ILE A 205 -12.95 5.04 -9.12
N HIS A 206 -13.19 4.57 -7.89
CA HIS A 206 -12.68 5.23 -6.70
C HIS A 206 -11.25 4.76 -6.36
N VAL A 207 -10.33 5.70 -6.24
CA VAL A 207 -8.96 5.42 -5.79
C VAL A 207 -8.94 5.28 -4.28
N ILE A 208 -8.31 4.24 -3.77
CA ILE A 208 -8.19 4.01 -2.33
C ILE A 208 -6.90 4.65 -1.83
N GLN A 209 -7.03 5.46 -0.78
CA GLN A 209 -5.88 6.00 -0.09
C GLN A 209 -5.22 4.97 0.84
N ASN A 210 -3.92 5.07 1.00
CA ASN A 210 -3.18 4.31 2.00
C ASN A 210 -3.26 5.06 3.34
N TYR A 211 -4.29 4.75 4.14
CA TYR A 211 -4.54 5.41 5.42
C TYR A 211 -3.34 5.37 6.36
N ALA A 212 -2.68 4.20 6.52
CA ALA A 212 -1.53 4.05 7.40
C ALA A 212 -0.37 4.95 6.96
N ALA A 213 -0.01 4.91 5.68
CA ALA A 213 1.04 5.76 5.14
C ALA A 213 0.68 7.25 5.18
N ASN A 214 -0.59 7.60 4.99
CA ASN A 214 -1.04 8.98 5.10
C ASN A 214 -0.85 9.52 6.52
N GLN A 215 -1.17 8.72 7.54
CA GLN A 215 -0.88 9.07 8.94
C GLN A 215 0.62 9.20 9.17
N GLU A 216 1.42 8.21 8.77
CA GLU A 216 2.89 8.29 8.90
C GLU A 216 3.46 9.56 8.24
N MET A 217 3.01 9.90 7.03
CA MET A 217 3.43 11.11 6.32
C MET A 217 3.02 12.39 7.05
N ILE A 218 1.83 12.44 7.66
CA ILE A 218 1.38 13.59 8.44
C ILE A 218 2.26 13.78 9.68
N PHE A 219 2.57 12.69 10.39
CA PHE A 219 3.33 12.74 11.64
C PHE A 219 4.84 12.92 11.45
N TYR A 220 5.43 12.26 10.46
CA TYR A 220 6.88 12.18 10.28
C TYR A 220 7.39 12.84 9.00
N GLY A 221 6.49 13.22 8.09
CA GLY A 221 6.85 13.78 6.79
C GLY A 221 7.49 15.15 6.91
N GLN A 222 8.67 15.28 6.31
CA GLN A 222 9.43 16.52 6.22
C GLN A 222 9.43 17.10 4.81
#